data_AF-A0A3B1DT38-F1
#
_entry.id   AF-A0A3B1DT38-F1
#
_cell.length_a   1.000
_cell.length_b   1.000
_cell.length_c   1.000
_cell.angle_alpha   90.00
_cell.angle_beta   90.00
_cell.angle_gamma   90.00
#
_symmetry.space_group_name_H-M   'P 1'
#
loop_
_entity.id
_entity.type
_entity.pdbx_description
1 polymer ?
#
loop_
_entity_poly.entity_id
_entity_poly.type
_entity_poly.pdbx_seq_one_letter_code
_entity_poly.pdbx_strand_id
1 'polypeptide(L)'
;QLLTSPTAARESRQVEVATISRGIKALARELSVPVVCLAQLNRGTEQREGNRPRMADLRESGSIEQDADVVMLLHREEYYHKGDEEWLADPDNEAKIGLAELIIAKQRNGPTGVVKFTWDSKTTRFKSHDPHHSTHHSTHQAEGFGGGFNEYPSATEAAGGSTPEIHTGAQFGSPGFTPGQKIGPVAGFRDGGGPDDFDEDDDEVAPF
;
A
#
# COMPACT_ATOMS: atom_id res chain seq x y z
N GLN A 1 17.34 -62.36 -2.77
CA GLN A 1 16.25 -61.38 -3.01
C GLN A 1 16.05 -60.60 -1.72
N LEU A 2 16.69 -59.45 -1.57
CA LEU A 2 16.20 -58.09 -1.87
C LEU A 2 15.12 -57.62 -0.88
N LEU A 3 15.58 -56.96 0.20
CA LEU A 3 14.76 -56.15 1.10
C LEU A 3 14.45 -54.82 0.38
N THR A 4 13.38 -54.80 -0.41
CA THR A 4 12.77 -53.54 -0.82
C THR A 4 11.79 -53.14 0.28
N SER A 5 12.18 -52.17 1.11
CA SER A 5 11.24 -51.51 2.01
C SER A 5 10.38 -50.55 1.17
N PRO A 6 9.04 -50.63 1.20
CA PRO A 6 8.15 -49.77 0.39
C PRO A 6 8.01 -48.34 0.95
N THR A 7 8.97 -47.86 1.74
CA THR A 7 8.89 -46.61 2.52
C THR A 7 9.50 -45.38 1.84
N ALA A 8 9.73 -45.42 0.53
CA ALA A 8 10.02 -44.20 -0.25
C ALA A 8 8.77 -43.37 -0.56
N ALA A 9 7.57 -43.84 -0.17
CA ALA A 9 6.31 -43.16 -0.41
C ALA A 9 5.96 -42.25 0.78
N ARG A 10 6.23 -40.95 0.61
CA ARG A 10 5.77 -39.83 1.46
C ARG A 10 6.40 -39.77 2.86
N GLU A 11 7.60 -39.22 2.92
CA GLU A 11 7.93 -38.40 4.07
C GLU A 11 6.80 -37.37 4.27
N SER A 12 6.32 -37.20 5.51
CA SER A 12 5.21 -36.30 5.80
C SER A 12 5.61 -34.88 5.34
N ARG A 13 4.74 -34.21 4.56
CA ARG A 13 4.99 -32.85 4.03
C ARG A 13 5.50 -31.89 5.11
N GLN A 14 5.01 -32.06 6.34
CA GLN A 14 5.45 -31.31 7.51
C GLN A 14 6.95 -31.47 7.80
N VAL A 15 7.49 -32.68 7.67
CA VAL A 15 8.92 -32.98 7.88
C VAL A 15 9.77 -32.35 6.79
N GLU A 16 9.34 -32.46 5.52
CA GLU A 16 10.02 -31.84 4.38
C GLU A 16 10.09 -30.32 4.54
N VAL A 17 8.96 -29.67 4.82
CA VAL A 17 8.89 -28.23 5.06
C VAL A 17 9.77 -27.81 6.23
N ALA A 18 9.82 -28.62 7.30
CA ALA A 18 10.68 -28.37 8.45
C ALA A 18 12.18 -28.45 8.12
N THR A 19 12.57 -29.38 7.27
CA THR A 19 13.96 -29.50 6.83
C THR A 19 14.34 -28.33 5.93
N ILE A 20 13.45 -27.92 5.02
CA ILE A 20 13.65 -26.75 4.15
C ILE A 20 13.77 -25.47 4.98
N SER A 21 12.85 -25.22 5.94
CA SER A 21 12.84 -24.00 6.74
C SER A 21 14.11 -23.84 7.58
N ARG A 22 14.57 -24.92 8.22
CA ARG A 22 15.83 -24.94 8.96
C ARG A 22 17.04 -24.69 8.06
N GLY A 23 17.08 -25.31 6.89
CA GLY A 23 18.15 -25.11 5.91
C GLY A 23 18.24 -23.66 5.45
N ILE A 24 17.09 -23.06 5.12
CA ILE A 24 17.01 -21.64 4.72
C ILE A 24 17.48 -20.72 5.86
N LYS A 25 17.03 -20.97 7.10
CA LYS A 25 17.46 -20.18 8.26
C LYS A 25 18.97 -20.29 8.52
N ALA A 26 19.54 -21.49 8.37
CA ALA A 26 20.98 -21.70 8.49
C ALA A 26 21.73 -20.90 7.41
N LEU A 27 21.30 -21.01 6.14
CA LEU A 27 21.89 -20.30 5.02
C LEU A 27 21.84 -18.77 5.20
N ALA A 28 20.69 -18.23 5.62
CA ALA A 28 20.53 -16.81 5.89
C ALA A 28 21.51 -16.30 6.97
N ARG A 29 21.76 -17.11 8.00
CA ARG A 29 22.72 -16.78 9.08
C ARG A 29 24.17 -16.91 8.61
N GLU A 30 24.48 -17.91 7.80
CA GLU A 30 25.84 -18.14 7.28
C GLU A 30 26.25 -17.01 6.33
N LEU A 31 25.37 -16.64 5.40
CA LEU A 31 25.62 -15.58 4.43
C LEU A 31 25.36 -14.17 4.96
N SER A 32 24.78 -14.04 6.15
CA SER A 32 24.41 -12.75 6.76
C SER A 32 23.52 -11.86 5.87
N VAL A 33 22.58 -12.48 5.14
CA VAL A 33 21.62 -11.78 4.28
C VAL A 33 20.19 -12.05 4.71
N PRO A 34 19.27 -11.08 4.58
CA PRO A 34 17.85 -11.33 4.79
C PRO A 34 17.32 -12.23 3.67
N VAL A 35 16.65 -13.32 4.05
CA VAL A 35 15.96 -14.22 3.11
C VAL A 35 14.46 -14.08 3.30
N VAL A 36 13.75 -13.79 2.22
CA VAL A 36 12.29 -13.68 2.19
C VAL A 36 11.73 -14.91 1.50
N CYS A 37 10.89 -15.66 2.21
CA CYS A 37 10.20 -16.82 1.68
C CYS A 37 8.70 -16.53 1.59
N LEU A 38 8.08 -16.91 0.48
CA LEU A 38 6.63 -16.87 0.33
C LEU A 38 6.06 -18.24 0.68
N ALA A 39 5.02 -18.26 1.51
CA ALA A 39 4.30 -19.46 1.87
C ALA A 39 2.81 -19.25 1.60
N GLN A 40 2.20 -20.24 0.93
CA GLN A 40 0.76 -20.27 0.76
C GLN A 40 0.09 -20.72 2.08
N LEU A 41 -1.00 -20.07 2.45
CA LEU A 41 -1.81 -20.45 3.61
C LEU A 41 -2.79 -21.57 3.27
N ASN A 42 -3.20 -22.32 4.29
CA ASN A 42 -4.30 -23.25 4.16
C ASN A 42 -5.62 -22.52 3.89
N ARG A 43 -6.48 -23.10 3.04
CA ARG A 43 -7.80 -22.53 2.66
C ARG A 43 -8.77 -22.37 3.84
N GLY A 44 -8.48 -22.95 5.00
CA GLY A 44 -9.29 -22.78 6.21
C GLY A 44 -9.42 -21.32 6.66
N THR A 45 -8.54 -20.42 6.21
CA THR A 45 -8.68 -18.98 6.44
C THR A 45 -9.96 -18.41 5.82
N GLU A 46 -10.37 -18.91 4.64
CA GLU A 46 -11.52 -18.42 3.86
C GLU A 46 -12.88 -18.84 4.44
N GLN A 47 -12.89 -19.80 5.36
CA GLN A 47 -14.13 -20.31 5.98
C GLN A 47 -14.46 -19.57 7.28
N ARG A 48 -13.54 -18.74 7.78
CA ARG A 48 -13.74 -18.00 9.03
C ARG A 48 -14.33 -16.65 8.75
N GLU A 49 -15.17 -16.20 9.68
CA GLU A 49 -15.69 -14.84 9.69
C GLU A 49 -14.56 -13.80 9.59
N GLY A 50 -14.71 -12.86 8.65
CA GLY A 50 -13.73 -11.81 8.36
C GLY A 50 -12.47 -12.25 7.62
N ASN A 51 -12.34 -13.52 7.21
CA ASN A 51 -11.27 -14.05 6.34
C ASN A 51 -9.83 -13.70 6.74
N ARG A 52 -9.62 -13.30 8.01
CA ARG A 52 -8.34 -12.74 8.45
C ARG A 52 -7.33 -13.86 8.68
N PRO A 53 -6.15 -13.82 8.04
CA PRO A 53 -5.12 -14.85 8.21
C PRO A 53 -4.47 -14.77 9.60
N ARG A 54 -4.05 -15.92 10.12
CA ARG A 54 -3.43 -16.10 11.44
C ARG A 54 -2.26 -17.09 11.31
N MET A 55 -1.35 -17.11 12.28
CA MET A 55 -0.21 -18.04 12.27
C MET A 55 -0.64 -19.51 12.20
N ALA A 56 -1.76 -19.87 12.84
CA ALA A 56 -2.32 -21.22 12.78
C ALA A 56 -2.69 -21.68 11.36
N ASP A 57 -2.81 -20.78 10.39
CA ASP A 57 -3.08 -21.14 8.99
C ASP A 57 -1.82 -21.64 8.26
N LEU A 58 -0.64 -21.51 8.89
CA LEU A 58 0.63 -22.15 8.50
C LEU A 58 0.74 -23.59 9.02
N ARG A 59 -0.34 -24.25 9.46
CA ARG A 59 -0.35 -25.53 10.20
C ARG A 59 0.45 -26.67 9.56
N GLU A 60 0.52 -26.74 8.23
CA GLU A 60 1.34 -27.74 7.52
C GLU A 60 2.84 -27.39 7.49
N SER A 61 3.18 -26.28 8.12
CA SER A 61 4.47 -25.60 8.14
C SER A 61 4.77 -25.04 9.53
N GLY A 62 4.28 -25.69 10.60
CA GLY A 62 4.50 -25.22 11.98
C GLY A 62 5.99 -25.03 12.34
N SER A 63 6.88 -25.70 11.61
CA SER A 63 8.33 -25.45 11.66
C SER A 63 8.73 -24.06 11.15
N ILE A 64 8.11 -23.55 10.08
CA ILE A 64 8.34 -22.20 9.56
C ILE A 64 8.02 -21.16 10.63
N GLU A 65 6.90 -21.33 11.34
CA GLU A 65 6.54 -20.44 12.45
C GLU A 65 7.64 -20.40 13.51
N GLN A 66 8.24 -21.53 13.85
CA GLN A 66 9.31 -21.59 14.85
C GLN A 66 10.62 -20.98 14.31
N ASP A 67 11.02 -21.34 13.10
CA ASP A 67 12.32 -21.00 12.51
C ASP A 67 12.41 -19.53 12.07
N ALA A 68 11.32 -18.95 11.59
CA ALA A 68 11.30 -17.58 11.09
C ALA A 68 11.56 -16.55 12.20
N ASP A 69 12.29 -15.49 11.87
CA ASP A 69 12.44 -14.32 12.74
C ASP A 69 11.21 -13.42 12.67
N VAL A 70 10.67 -13.25 11.46
CA VAL A 70 9.50 -12.42 11.16
C VAL A 70 8.49 -13.24 10.37
N VAL A 71 7.21 -13.16 10.74
CA VAL A 71 6.11 -13.72 9.96
C VAL A 71 5.15 -12.60 9.62
N MET A 72 4.92 -12.39 8.33
CA MET A 72 4.01 -11.37 7.80
C MET A 72 2.88 -12.05 7.03
N LEU A 73 1.64 -11.66 7.31
CA LEU A 73 0.44 -12.19 6.67
C LEU A 73 -0.25 -11.05 5.94
N LEU A 74 -0.53 -11.24 4.65
CA LEU A 74 -1.18 -10.24 3.82
C LEU A 74 -2.69 -10.48 3.81
N HIS A 75 -3.48 -9.44 4.08
CA HIS A 75 -4.94 -9.46 4.04
C HIS A 75 -5.48 -8.33 3.18
N ARG A 76 -6.53 -8.60 2.42
CA ARG A 76 -7.28 -7.61 1.64
C ARG A 76 -8.76 -7.92 1.77
N GLU A 77 -9.49 -7.11 2.51
CA GLU A 77 -10.92 -7.37 2.77
C GLU A 77 -11.74 -7.37 1.48
N GLU A 78 -11.57 -6.33 0.65
CA GLU A 78 -12.21 -6.19 -0.66
C GLU A 78 -12.04 -7.43 -1.56
N TYR A 79 -10.94 -8.19 -1.43
CA TYR A 79 -10.71 -9.38 -2.24
C TYR A 79 -11.78 -10.46 -2.02
N TYR A 80 -12.32 -10.57 -0.82
CA TYR A 80 -13.30 -11.59 -0.44
C TYR A 80 -14.74 -11.21 -0.78
N HIS A 81 -15.00 -9.92 -1.05
CA HIS A 81 -16.32 -9.38 -1.38
C HIS A 81 -16.42 -8.94 -2.85
N LYS A 82 -15.55 -9.50 -3.70
CA LYS A 82 -15.59 -9.24 -5.15
C LYS A 82 -16.92 -9.72 -5.74
N GLY A 83 -17.73 -8.77 -6.21
CA GLY A 83 -19.05 -9.05 -6.78
C GLY A 83 -20.20 -9.01 -5.78
N ASP A 84 -19.92 -8.66 -4.52
CA ASP A 84 -20.95 -8.30 -3.55
C ASP A 84 -21.23 -6.79 -3.67
N GLU A 85 -22.24 -6.44 -4.48
CA GLU A 85 -22.63 -5.05 -4.71
C GLU A 85 -23.15 -4.37 -3.44
N GLU A 86 -23.76 -5.13 -2.53
CA GLU A 86 -24.28 -4.61 -1.26
C GLU A 86 -23.12 -4.22 -0.33
N TRP A 87 -22.10 -5.09 -0.22
CA TRP A 87 -20.90 -4.79 0.56
C TRP A 87 -20.13 -3.58 0.02
N LEU A 88 -20.04 -3.43 -1.31
CA LEU A 88 -19.35 -2.32 -1.97
C LEU A 88 -20.11 -0.99 -1.85
N ALA A 89 -21.44 -1.03 -1.75
CA ALA A 89 -22.28 0.16 -1.61
C ALA A 89 -22.42 0.64 -0.15
N ASP A 90 -22.07 -0.19 0.82
CA ASP A 90 -22.10 0.14 2.24
C ASP A 90 -21.03 1.20 2.62
N PRO A 91 -21.43 2.39 3.11
CA PRO A 91 -20.51 3.43 3.53
C PRO A 91 -19.49 2.99 4.60
N ASP A 92 -19.83 2.00 5.44
CA ASP A 92 -18.92 1.49 6.48
C ASP A 92 -17.75 0.68 5.88
N ASN A 93 -17.83 0.30 4.60
CA ASN A 93 -16.80 -0.46 3.89
C ASN A 93 -15.97 0.39 2.93
N GLU A 94 -16.32 1.65 2.69
CA GLU A 94 -15.60 2.53 1.75
C GLU A 94 -14.09 2.61 2.08
N ALA A 95 -13.74 2.73 3.35
CA ALA A 95 -12.35 2.77 3.82
C ALA A 95 -11.58 1.44 3.65
N LYS A 96 -12.28 0.33 3.36
CA LYS A 96 -11.69 -1.01 3.14
C LYS A 96 -11.45 -1.30 1.65
N ILE A 97 -12.05 -0.52 0.75
CA ILE A 97 -11.85 -0.65 -0.69
C ILE A 97 -10.42 -0.24 -1.04
N GLY A 98 -9.69 -1.10 -1.76
CA GLY A 98 -8.28 -0.87 -2.06
C GLY A 98 -7.35 -0.88 -0.84
N LEU A 99 -7.82 -1.23 0.35
CA LEU A 99 -6.97 -1.37 1.53
C LEU A 99 -6.29 -2.75 1.53
N ALA A 100 -4.98 -2.75 1.72
CA ALA A 100 -4.22 -3.95 2.02
C ALA A 100 -3.56 -3.83 3.40
N GLU A 101 -3.63 -4.89 4.18
CA GLU A 101 -3.05 -4.97 5.50
C GLU A 101 -1.95 -6.02 5.53
N LEU A 102 -0.75 -5.62 5.94
CA LEU A 102 0.36 -6.50 6.24
C LEU A 102 0.44 -6.68 7.76
N ILE A 103 0.01 -7.85 8.21
CA ILE A 103 -0.07 -8.22 9.61
C ILE A 103 1.27 -8.86 10.00
N ILE A 104 2.04 -8.16 10.81
CA ILE A 104 3.27 -8.69 11.43
C ILE A 104 2.84 -9.58 12.59
N ALA A 105 2.63 -10.86 12.29
CA ALA A 105 2.11 -11.84 13.25
C ALA A 105 3.19 -12.36 14.21
N LYS A 106 4.46 -12.34 13.78
CA LYS A 106 5.62 -12.66 14.60
C LYS A 106 6.76 -11.70 14.29
N GLN A 107 7.44 -11.23 15.33
CA GLN A 107 8.68 -10.48 15.23
C GLN A 107 9.55 -10.83 16.44
N ARG A 108 10.66 -11.54 16.24
CA ARG A 108 11.52 -12.00 17.35
C ARG A 108 12.16 -10.85 18.12
N ASN A 109 12.50 -9.76 17.45
CA ASN A 109 13.32 -8.68 18.00
C ASN A 109 12.58 -7.33 18.03
N GLY A 110 11.26 -7.33 18.22
CA GLY A 110 10.48 -6.10 18.11
C GLY A 110 8.97 -6.32 18.21
N PRO A 111 8.19 -5.23 18.06
CA PRO A 111 6.75 -5.30 18.18
C PRO A 111 6.10 -6.00 16.98
N THR A 112 4.95 -6.61 17.25
CA THR A 112 3.97 -7.01 16.23
C THR A 112 3.03 -5.84 15.92
N GLY A 113 2.28 -5.94 14.83
CA GLY A 113 1.36 -4.86 14.43
C GLY A 113 0.80 -5.08 13.03
N VAL A 114 0.03 -4.08 12.57
CA VAL A 114 -0.55 -4.07 11.22
C VAL A 114 -0.05 -2.83 10.49
N VAL A 115 0.56 -3.04 9.32
CA VAL A 115 0.95 -1.97 8.40
C VAL A 115 -0.08 -1.91 7.29
N LYS A 116 -0.60 -0.71 7.01
CA LYS A 116 -1.61 -0.49 5.97
C LYS A 116 -0.95 0.00 4.68
N PHE A 117 -1.46 -0.46 3.55
CA PHE A 117 -1.07 -0.09 2.20
C PHE A 117 -2.30 0.23 1.37
N THR A 118 -2.13 1.07 0.35
CA THR A 118 -3.12 1.24 -0.72
C THR A 118 -2.78 0.28 -1.86
N TRP A 119 -3.70 -0.62 -2.19
CA TRP A 119 -3.56 -1.60 -3.26
C TRP A 119 -4.08 -1.06 -4.59
N ASP A 120 -3.20 -1.01 -5.59
CA ASP A 120 -3.55 -0.72 -6.97
C ASP A 120 -3.73 -2.03 -7.75
N SER A 121 -4.98 -2.39 -8.03
CA SER A 121 -5.32 -3.63 -8.73
C SER A 121 -4.91 -3.64 -10.21
N LYS A 122 -4.77 -2.47 -10.84
CA LYS A 122 -4.42 -2.36 -12.26
C LYS A 122 -2.95 -2.65 -12.50
N THR A 123 -2.09 -2.26 -11.54
CA THR A 123 -0.64 -2.42 -11.63
C THR A 123 -0.08 -3.46 -10.67
N THR A 124 -0.94 -4.13 -9.89
CA THR A 124 -0.57 -5.10 -8.85
C THR A 124 0.46 -4.55 -7.85
N ARG A 125 0.29 -3.29 -7.44
CA ARG A 125 1.27 -2.56 -6.62
C ARG A 125 0.69 -2.16 -5.27
N PHE A 126 1.50 -2.33 -4.22
CA PHE A 126 1.25 -1.72 -2.90
C PHE A 126 1.89 -0.34 -2.86
N LYS A 127 1.07 0.69 -2.59
CA LYS A 127 1.49 2.08 -2.39
C LYS A 127 1.44 2.41 -0.91
N SER A 128 2.22 3.40 -0.49
CA SER A 128 2.12 3.95 0.87
C SER A 128 0.67 4.35 1.15
N HIS A 129 0.16 3.98 2.32
CA HIS A 129 -1.20 4.34 2.70
C HIS A 129 -1.22 5.77 3.21
N ASP A 130 -1.90 6.65 2.49
CA ASP A 130 -2.23 8.00 2.93
C ASP A 130 -3.70 8.02 3.35
N PRO A 131 -4.01 8.15 4.66
CA PRO A 131 -5.40 8.19 5.14
C PRO A 131 -6.17 9.45 4.68
N HIS A 132 -5.48 10.45 4.11
CA HIS A 132 -6.09 11.68 3.59
C HIS A 132 -6.24 11.69 2.07
N HIS A 133 -5.71 10.69 1.37
CA HIS A 133 -5.90 10.56 -0.07
C HIS A 133 -7.29 9.99 -0.35
N SER A 134 -8.30 10.86 -0.28
CA SER A 134 -9.59 10.60 -0.92
C SER A 134 -9.32 10.47 -2.41
N THR A 135 -9.27 9.23 -2.90
CA THR A 135 -9.44 8.97 -4.32
C THR A 135 -10.84 9.42 -4.68
N HIS A 136 -10.98 10.69 -5.06
CA HIS A 136 -12.14 11.15 -5.79
C HIS A 136 -12.19 10.30 -7.07
N HIS A 137 -12.99 9.25 -7.05
CA HIS A 137 -13.37 8.55 -8.25
C HIS A 137 -14.14 9.57 -9.09
N SER A 138 -13.44 10.26 -10.00
CA SER A 138 -14.07 11.14 -10.97
C SER A 138 -14.88 10.27 -11.91
N THR A 139 -16.11 9.97 -11.53
CA THR A 139 -17.12 9.48 -12.45
C THR A 139 -17.33 10.60 -13.45
N HIS A 140 -16.72 10.48 -14.63
CA HIS A 140 -17.03 11.32 -15.78
C HIS A 140 -18.48 11.03 -16.18
N GLN A 141 -19.44 11.72 -15.57
CA GLN A 141 -20.77 11.85 -16.11
C GLN A 141 -20.73 13.03 -17.06
N ALA A 142 -20.45 12.74 -18.33
CA ALA A 142 -20.82 13.66 -19.39
C ALA A 142 -22.35 13.76 -19.37
N GLU A 143 -22.89 14.97 -19.31
CA GLU A 143 -24.04 15.49 -20.08
C GLU A 143 -24.42 16.90 -19.57
N GLY A 144 -24.42 17.88 -20.49
CA GLY A 144 -25.25 19.09 -20.37
C GLY A 144 -24.58 20.41 -19.99
N PHE A 145 -23.69 20.96 -20.82
CA PHE A 145 -23.39 22.41 -20.79
C PHE A 145 -24.55 23.21 -21.42
N GLY A 146 -25.46 23.72 -20.58
CA GLY A 146 -26.45 24.74 -20.93
C GLY A 146 -25.96 26.13 -20.52
N GLY A 147 -25.98 27.07 -21.46
CA GLY A 147 -25.28 28.35 -21.40
C GLY A 147 -25.76 29.39 -20.39
N GLY A 148 -24.92 30.41 -20.23
CA GLY A 148 -25.19 31.62 -19.45
C GLY A 148 -24.02 32.60 -19.59
N PHE A 149 -23.96 33.27 -20.73
CA PHE A 149 -23.09 34.43 -20.96
C PHE A 149 -23.57 35.56 -20.05
N ASN A 150 -22.72 36.06 -19.14
CA ASN A 150 -23.01 37.31 -18.44
C ASN A 150 -21.95 38.35 -18.77
N GLU A 151 -22.48 39.45 -19.28
CA GLU A 151 -21.87 40.60 -19.92
C GLU A 151 -21.29 41.55 -18.85
N TYR A 152 -20.01 41.95 -19.01
CA TYR A 152 -19.41 42.99 -18.19
C TYR A 152 -19.78 44.37 -18.77
N PRO A 153 -20.37 45.30 -17.99
CA PRO A 153 -20.55 46.66 -18.49
C PRO A 153 -19.22 47.43 -18.48
N SER A 154 -18.93 48.07 -19.60
CA SER A 154 -17.77 48.95 -19.81
C SER A 154 -17.93 50.29 -19.08
N ALA A 155 -16.82 50.78 -18.53
CA ALA A 155 -16.72 52.09 -17.88
C ALA A 155 -16.86 53.25 -18.88
N THR A 156 -17.79 54.17 -18.60
CA THR A 156 -17.73 55.56 -19.12
C THR A 156 -18.43 56.51 -18.14
N GLU A 157 -17.60 57.33 -17.49
CA GLU A 157 -17.78 58.74 -17.08
C GLU A 157 -19.13 59.22 -16.53
N ALA A 158 -19.15 59.70 -15.26
CA ALA A 158 -19.13 61.14 -14.95
C ALA A 158 -19.55 61.45 -13.49
N ALA A 159 -18.67 62.23 -12.84
CA ALA A 159 -18.94 63.34 -11.91
C ALA A 159 -19.80 63.17 -10.64
N GLY A 160 -19.13 63.39 -9.50
CA GLY A 160 -19.61 64.32 -8.46
C GLY A 160 -20.30 63.69 -7.24
N GLY A 161 -19.63 63.74 -6.09
CA GLY A 161 -20.30 63.54 -4.79
C GLY A 161 -19.39 63.06 -3.65
N SER A 162 -19.01 64.01 -2.81
CA SER A 162 -18.58 63.90 -1.40
C SER A 162 -18.57 62.52 -0.72
N THR A 163 -17.40 62.16 -0.18
CA THR A 163 -17.18 61.12 0.84
C THR A 163 -18.04 61.33 2.10
N PRO A 164 -18.42 60.23 2.76
CA PRO A 164 -18.23 60.16 4.19
C PRO A 164 -17.41 58.93 4.61
N GLU A 165 -16.60 59.17 5.64
CA GLU A 165 -15.66 58.28 6.30
C GLU A 165 -16.37 57.07 6.93
N ILE A 166 -15.79 55.87 6.76
CA ILE A 166 -16.04 54.75 7.67
C ILE A 166 -14.82 54.63 8.58
N HIS A 167 -15.04 54.96 9.85
CA HIS A 167 -14.08 54.75 10.91
C HIS A 167 -13.81 53.25 11.14
N THR A 168 -12.53 52.94 11.02
CA THR A 168 -11.75 51.84 11.60
C THR A 168 -12.32 51.17 12.86
N GLY A 169 -12.36 49.83 12.87
CA GLY A 169 -12.56 49.09 14.11
C GLY A 169 -12.71 47.57 14.01
N ALA A 170 -11.77 46.83 13.37
CA ALA A 170 -11.47 45.44 13.72
C ALA A 170 -10.23 44.96 12.95
N GLN A 171 -9.08 44.98 13.62
CA GLN A 171 -7.81 44.47 13.11
C GLN A 171 -7.79 42.95 13.30
N PHE A 172 -8.22 42.18 12.29
CA PHE A 172 -7.96 40.74 12.26
C PHE A 172 -6.56 40.51 11.69
N GLY A 173 -5.57 40.44 12.58
CA GLY A 173 -4.22 40.01 12.22
C GLY A 173 -4.27 38.56 11.72
N SER A 174 -3.85 38.33 10.48
CA SER A 174 -3.54 36.98 10.01
C SER A 174 -2.33 36.47 10.79
N PRO A 175 -2.39 35.31 11.48
CA PRO A 175 -1.16 34.65 11.91
C PRO A 175 -0.40 34.25 10.64
N GLY A 176 0.79 34.83 10.47
CA GLY A 176 1.70 34.47 9.38
C GLY A 176 1.99 32.97 9.41
N PHE A 177 1.84 32.34 8.26
CA PHE A 177 2.21 30.93 8.07
C PHE A 177 3.71 30.76 8.40
N THR A 178 4.01 29.92 9.37
CA THR A 178 5.38 29.50 9.70
C THR A 178 5.53 28.04 9.27
N PRO A 179 6.34 27.70 8.26
CA PRO A 179 6.55 26.31 7.87
C PRO A 179 7.16 25.53 9.04
N GLY A 180 6.56 24.38 9.40
CA GLY A 180 7.15 23.45 10.35
C GLY A 180 8.48 22.86 9.87
N GLN A 181 9.27 22.29 10.77
CA GLN A 181 10.52 21.64 10.39
C GLN A 181 10.24 20.50 9.40
N LYS A 182 11.01 20.49 8.29
CA LYS A 182 10.97 19.42 7.28
C LYS A 182 11.35 18.08 7.92
N ILE A 183 10.36 17.27 8.26
CA ILE A 183 10.51 15.84 8.52
C ILE A 183 10.43 15.10 7.19
N GLY A 184 11.42 15.34 6.34
CA GLY A 184 11.72 14.52 5.17
C GLY A 184 12.83 13.51 5.50
N PRO A 185 13.02 12.48 4.66
CA PRO A 185 14.07 11.48 4.88
C PRO A 185 15.44 12.15 5.06
N VAL A 186 16.22 11.64 6.02
CA VAL A 186 17.58 12.10 6.33
C VAL A 186 18.41 12.03 5.04
N ALA A 187 19.20 13.07 4.78
CA ALA A 187 20.07 13.13 3.60
C ALA A 187 20.83 11.81 3.43
N GLY A 188 20.65 11.15 2.28
CA GLY A 188 21.25 9.86 1.96
C GLY A 188 20.29 8.66 1.91
N PHE A 189 19.00 8.82 2.25
CA PHE A 189 17.99 7.77 2.01
C PHE A 189 17.43 7.85 0.58
N ARG A 190 17.82 6.88 -0.24
CA ARG A 190 17.25 6.63 -1.57
C ARG A 190 15.88 6.00 -1.36
N ASP A 191 14.79 6.75 -1.62
CA ASP A 191 13.51 6.10 -1.83
C ASP A 191 13.64 5.26 -3.10
N GLY A 192 13.06 4.07 -3.12
CA GLY A 192 13.27 3.08 -4.17
C GLY A 192 12.70 3.44 -5.55
N GLY A 193 12.69 4.71 -5.94
CA GLY A 193 12.60 5.13 -7.33
C GLY A 193 13.71 4.47 -8.16
N GLY A 194 13.29 3.86 -9.27
CA GLY A 194 14.19 3.23 -10.25
C GLY A 194 15.24 4.21 -10.79
N PRO A 195 16.21 3.73 -11.58
CA PRO A 195 17.32 4.54 -12.04
C PRO A 195 16.84 5.75 -12.85
N ASP A 196 17.19 6.93 -12.34
CA ASP A 196 17.33 8.15 -13.12
C ASP A 196 18.59 7.96 -13.98
N ASP A 197 18.55 8.36 -15.26
CA ASP A 197 19.64 8.29 -16.24
C ASP A 197 19.65 7.01 -17.11
N PHE A 198 18.78 7.00 -18.12
CA PHE A 198 19.19 6.56 -19.45
C PHE A 198 19.74 7.81 -20.15
N ASP A 199 21.06 7.99 -20.11
CA ASP A 199 21.73 8.79 -21.13
C ASP A 199 21.49 8.05 -22.46
N GLU A 200 20.49 8.50 -23.21
CA GLU A 200 20.39 8.22 -24.64
C GLU A 200 21.57 8.91 -25.31
N ASP A 201 22.62 8.12 -25.57
CA ASP A 201 23.67 8.48 -26.52
C ASP A 201 23.03 8.74 -27.88
N ASP A 202 22.71 10.01 -28.14
CA ASP A 202 22.39 10.54 -29.46
C ASP A 202 23.69 10.55 -30.31
N ASP A 203 23.66 9.77 -31.38
CA ASP A 203 24.26 10.03 -32.68
C ASP A 203 25.72 10.53 -32.75
N GLU A 204 26.64 9.61 -33.05
CA GLU A 204 27.67 9.94 -34.06
C GLU A 204 27.89 8.77 -35.04
N VAL A 205 27.29 8.95 -36.22
CA VAL A 205 27.54 8.15 -37.42
C VAL A 205 28.80 8.66 -38.11
N ALA A 206 29.62 7.71 -38.59
CA ALA A 206 30.45 7.70 -39.81
C ALA A 206 31.97 7.45 -39.57
N PRO A 207 32.76 7.12 -40.62
CA PRO A 207 32.58 6.07 -41.63
C PRO A 207 33.87 5.23 -41.87
N PHE A 208 33.70 4.14 -42.63
CA PHE A 208 34.67 3.19 -43.23
C PHE A 208 35.13 2.01 -42.36
#